data_AF-A0A699QV79-F1
#
_entry.id   AF-A0A699QV79-F1
#
_cell.length_a   1.000
_cell.length_b   1.000
_cell.length_c   1.000
_cell.angle_alpha   90.00
_cell.angle_beta   90.00
_cell.angle_gamma   90.00
#
_symmetry.space_group_name_H-M   'P 1'
#
loop_
_entity.id
_entity.type
_entity.pdbx_description
1 polymer ?
#
loop_
_entity_poly.entity_id
_entity_poly.type
_entity_poly.pdbx_seq_one_letter_code
_entity_poly.pdbx_strand_id
1 'polypeptide(L)' 'SVAKALEDSEWVAAMQEEMKQFYNQQVWKLVPLPDGKIAISTKWILKNKRDARGIVVRNKARLVAKGHR' A
#
# COMPACT_ATOMS: atom_id res chain seq x y z
N SER A 1 3.89 3.98 12.09
CA SER A 1 2.46 4.18 11.77
C SER A 1 2.34 4.75 10.37
N VAL A 2 1.24 4.51 9.65
CA VAL A 2 1.03 5.05 8.29
C VAL A 2 1.12 6.57 8.29
N ALA A 3 0.66 7.25 9.34
CA ALA A 3 0.78 8.71 9.49
C ALA A 3 2.22 9.21 9.32
N LYS A 4 3.19 8.56 9.99
CA LYS A 4 4.61 8.91 9.88
C LYS A 4 5.22 8.57 8.50
N ALA A 5 4.67 7.56 7.83
CA ALA A 5 5.08 7.19 6.48
C ALA A 5 4.55 8.18 5.42
N LEU A 6 3.49 8.93 5.71
CA LEU A 6 2.98 9.98 4.83
C LEU A 6 3.82 11.27 4.90
N GLU A 7 4.62 11.43 5.96
CA GLU A 7 5.56 12.54 6.11
C GLU A 7 6.88 12.31 5.36
N ASP A 8 7.16 11.07 4.97
CA ASP A 8 8.40 10.66 4.32
C ASP A 8 8.16 10.41 2.83
N SER A 9 8.83 11.20 1.99
CA SER A 9 8.67 11.14 0.54
C SER A 9 9.03 9.77 -0.05
N GLU A 10 9.96 9.01 0.53
CA GLU A 10 10.32 7.68 0.03
C GLU A 10 9.19 6.67 0.26
N TRP A 11 8.49 6.78 1.39
CA TRP A 11 7.34 5.94 1.69
C TRP A 11 6.12 6.30 0.85
N VAL A 12 5.86 7.60 0.65
CA VAL A 12 4.79 8.07 -0.25
C VAL A 12 5.04 7.59 -1.68
N ALA A 13 6.28 7.70 -2.18
CA ALA A 13 6.65 7.20 -3.50
C ALA A 13 6.40 5.69 -3.62
N ALA A 14 6.79 4.90 -2.62
CA ALA A 14 6.56 3.45 -2.63
C ALA A 14 5.06 3.09 -2.62
N MET A 15 4.22 3.86 -1.92
CA MET A 15 2.76 3.67 -1.91
C MET A 15 2.15 4.03 -3.26
N GLN A 16 2.60 5.11 -3.90
CA GLN A 16 2.16 5.52 -5.22
C GLN A 16 2.58 4.54 -6.31
N GLU A 17 3.80 4.00 -6.25
CA GLU A 17 4.26 2.93 -7.15
C GLU A 17 3.31 1.73 -7.11
N GLU A 18 2.90 1.29 -5.91
CA GLU A 18 1.96 0.18 -5.74
C GLU A 18 0.59 0.49 -6.35
N MET A 19 0.04 1.69 -6.09
CA MET A 19 -1.24 2.13 -6.69
C MET A 19 -1.16 2.16 -8.22
N LYS A 20 -0.04 2.64 -8.76
CA LYS A 20 0.21 2.67 -10.21
C LYS A 20 0.30 1.26 -10.79
N GLN A 21 0.89 0.29 -10.07
CA GLN A 21 0.90 -1.10 -10.52
C GLN A 21 -0.52 -1.67 -10.67
N PHE A 22 -1.41 -1.40 -9.72
CA PHE A 22 -2.81 -1.85 -9.82
C PHE A 22 -3.53 -1.24 -11.02
N TYR A 23 -3.30 0.04 -11.30
CA TYR A 23 -3.87 0.73 -12.47
C TYR A 23 -3.33 0.13 -13.78
N ASN A 24 -2.01 -0.03 -13.88
CA ASN A 24 -1.35 -0.56 -15.08
C ASN A 24 -1.75 -2.01 -15.37
N GLN A 25 -1.95 -2.83 -14.33
CA GLN A 25 -2.38 -4.21 -14.46
C GLN A 25 -3.90 -4.33 -14.68
N GLN A 26 -4.65 -3.23 -14.61
CA GLN A 26 -6.11 -3.17 -14.74
C GLN A 26 -6.85 -4.14 -13.79
N VAL A 27 -6.22 -4.51 -12.68
CA VAL A 27 -6.79 -5.45 -11.71
C VAL A 27 -7.75 -4.76 -10.73
N TRP A 28 -7.70 -3.43 -10.63
CA TRP A 28 -8.52 -2.63 -9.72
C TRP A 28 -9.37 -1.63 -10.50
N LYS A 29 -10.66 -1.60 -10.18
CA LYS A 29 -11.60 -0.56 -10.61
C LYS A 29 -12.19 0.10 -9.37
N LEU A 30 -12.04 1.43 -9.27
CA LEU A 30 -12.72 2.19 -8.23
C LEU A 30 -14.23 2.17 -8.53
N VAL A 31 -15.01 1.62 -7.60
CA VAL A 31 -16.48 1.56 -7.69
C VAL A 31 -17.08 2.21 -6.44
N PRO A 32 -18.24 2.89 -6.56
CA PRO A 32 -18.97 3.32 -5.37
C PRO A 32 -19.36 2.10 -4.53
N LEU A 33 -19.41 2.28 -3.21
CA LEU A 33 -19.83 1.21 -2.30
C LEU A 33 -21.29 0.84 -2.62
N PRO A 34 -21.59 -0.41 -3.02
CA PRO A 34 -22.96 -0.81 -3.30
C PRO A 34 -23.81 -0.79 -2.02
N ASP A 35 -25.09 -0.47 -2.19
CA ASP A 35 -26.04 -0.36 -1.09
C ASP A 35 -26.14 -1.67 -0.29
N GLY A 36 -26.21 -1.56 1.03
CA GLY A 36 -26.26 -2.71 1.94
C GLY A 36 -24.95 -3.52 2.04
N LYS A 37 -23.82 -3.06 1.48
CA LYS A 37 -22.50 -3.69 1.67
C LYS A 37 -21.61 -2.90 2.61
N ILE A 38 -20.75 -3.61 3.32
CA ILE A 38 -19.72 -3.02 4.20
C ILE A 38 -18.41 -2.97 3.43
N ALA A 39 -17.78 -1.80 3.40
CA ALA A 39 -16.45 -1.65 2.83
C ALA A 39 -15.43 -2.50 3.60
N ILE A 40 -14.68 -3.34 2.91
CA ILE A 40 -13.58 -4.10 3.52
C ILE A 40 -12.50 -3.09 3.89
N SER A 41 -12.15 -3.06 5.18
CA SER A 41 -11.06 -2.21 5.63
C SER A 41 -9.74 -2.65 5.00
N THR A 42 -8.92 -1.69 4.57
CA THR A 42 -7.59 -1.97 4.00
C THR A 42 -6.49 -1.49 4.96
N LYS A 43 -5.30 -2.08 4.85
CA LYS A 43 -4.12 -1.65 5.59
C LYS A 43 -2.88 -1.65 4.71
N TRP A 44 -1.94 -0.77 5.02
CA TRP A 44 -0.64 -0.73 4.38
C TRP A 44 0.38 -1.57 5.15
N ILE A 45 1.11 -2.42 4.42
CA ILE A 45 2.27 -3.14 4.92
C ILE A 45 3.51 -2.47 4.35
N LEU A 46 4.33 -1.94 5.24
CA LEU A 46 5.56 -1.22 4.92
C LEU A 46 6.76 -2.12 5.27
N LYS A 47 7.68 -2.33 4.33
CA LYS A 47 8.87 -3.15 4.52
C LYS A 47 10.09 -2.52 3.84
N ASN A 48 11.16 -2.35 4.60
CA ASN A 48 12.45 -1.95 4.05
C ASN A 48 13.18 -3.16 3.47
N LYS A 49 13.63 -3.05 2.22
CA LYS A 49 14.57 -3.96 1.60
C LYS A 49 15.97 -3.48 1.91
N ARG A 50 16.74 -4.33 2.57
CA ARG A 50 18.14 -4.06 2.93
C ARG A 50 19.08 -4.91 2.08
N ASP A 51 20.27 -4.40 1.77
CA ASP A 51 21.34 -5.19 1.17
C ASP A 51 22.02 -6.11 2.22
N ALA A 52 22.96 -6.96 1.80
CA ALA A 52 23.75 -7.82 2.68
C ALA A 52 24.51 -7.06 3.78
N ARG A 53 24.86 -5.79 3.55
CA ARG A 53 25.49 -4.85 4.50
C ARG A 53 24.47 -4.16 5.42
N GLY A 54 23.17 -4.41 5.26
CA GLY A 54 22.11 -3.85 6.10
C GLY A 54 21.62 -2.47 5.70
N ILE A 55 22.14 -1.87 4.62
CA ILE A 55 21.72 -0.56 4.11
C ILE A 55 20.36 -0.69 3.43
N VAL A 56 19.44 0.26 3.71
CA VAL A 56 18.13 0.29 3.04
C VAL A 56 18.32 0.68 1.58
N VAL A 57 18.02 -0.25 0.68
CA VAL A 57 18.12 -0.04 -0.78
C VAL A 57 16.78 0.38 -1.36
N ARG A 58 15.67 -0.06 -0.75
CA ARG A 58 14.33 0.27 -1.24
C ARG A 58 13.26 0.14 -0.17
N ASN A 59 12.36 1.11 -0.12
CA ASN A 59 11.16 1.05 0.68
C ASN A 59 10.06 0.36 -0.14
N LYS A 60 9.40 -0.65 0.43
CA LYS A 60 8.33 -1.39 -0.24
C LYS A 60 7.03 -1.26 0.54
N ALA A 61 6.01 -0.71 -0.09
CA ALA A 61 4.65 -0.66 0.44
C ALA A 61 3.76 -1.67 -0.28
N ARG A 62 2.82 -2.29 0.44
CA ARG A 62 1.79 -3.19 -0.10
C ARG A 62 0.44 -2.84 0.52
N LEU A 63 -0.59 -2.70 -0.31
CA LEU A 63 -1.97 -2.52 0.14
C LEU A 63 -2.64 -3.87 0.26
N VAL A 64 -3.17 -4.20 1.45
CA VAL A 64 -3.83 -5.49 1.70
C VAL A 64 -5.19 -5.30 2.36
N ALA A 65 -6.11 -6.21 2.09
CA ALA A 65 -7.36 -6.29 2.84
C ALA A 65 -7.07 -6.67 4.29
N LYS A 66 -7.64 -5.92 5.23
CA LYS A 66 -7.68 -6.29 6.64
C LYS A 66 -8.87 -7.21 6.80
N GLY A 67 -8.60 -8.52 6.93
CA GLY A 67 -9.64 -9.53 7.11
C GLY A 67 -10.58 -9.17 8.26
N HIS A 68 -11.86 -9.48 8.09
CA HIS A 68 -12.87 -9.36 9.15
C HIS A 68 -12.78 -10.58 10.08
N ARG A 69 -13.11 -10.39 11.36
CA ARG A 69 -13.33 -11.48 12.32
C ARG A 69 -14.82 -11.78 12.39
#